data_AF-A0A976IM55-F1
#
_entry.id   AF-A0A976IM55-F1
#
_cell.length_a   1.000
_cell.length_b   1.000
_cell.length_c   1.000
_cell.angle_alpha   90.00
_cell.angle_beta   90.00
_cell.angle_gamma   90.00
#
_symmetry.space_group_name_H-M   'P 1'
#
loop_
_entity.id
_entity.type
_entity.pdbx_description
1 polymer ?
#
loop_
_entity_poly.entity_id
_entity_poly.type
_entity_poly.pdbx_seq_one_letter_code
_entity_poly.pdbx_strand_id
1 'polypeptide(L)'
;MARSVFVSFATFVLVGMLQSVATSNVIVLTDSDFEHKTQAGSGATTGDWLVEFYAPWCGHCKKLTPIYETVAQELQGELNVAKVDVTENAELGKRFNIRGFPTILHFSHGKVYKYAGKRTKDDLVAFARAGFKNVPGETVSTAPSIVDFAFQQVQDVQRDFVTLLATKKNVLLGTFSGGLMLGLLLGCLCGCCTRSNKATKAKKE
;
A
#
# COMPACT_ATOMS: atom_id res chain seq x y z
N MET A 1 69.45 -32.05 -13.15
CA MET A 1 68.46 -31.37 -12.30
C MET A 1 67.11 -31.42 -13.01
N ALA A 2 66.27 -32.41 -12.69
CA ALA A 2 64.95 -32.57 -13.25
C ALA A 2 63.96 -31.70 -12.47
N ARG A 3 63.32 -30.72 -13.12
CA ARG A 3 62.17 -30.00 -12.55
C ARG A 3 60.94 -30.51 -13.28
N SER A 4 60.38 -31.58 -12.74
CA SER A 4 59.18 -32.23 -13.22
C SER A 4 57.98 -31.29 -13.14
N VAL A 5 57.30 -31.19 -14.27
CA VAL A 5 56.00 -30.58 -14.48
C VAL A 5 54.97 -31.34 -13.61
N PHE A 6 54.69 -30.84 -12.41
CA PHE A 6 53.65 -31.35 -11.51
C PHE A 6 52.57 -30.28 -11.27
N VAL A 7 52.19 -29.58 -12.34
CA VAL A 7 51.03 -28.68 -12.34
C VAL A 7 50.03 -29.24 -13.35
N SER A 8 49.20 -30.22 -12.96
CA SER A 8 48.07 -30.57 -13.85
C SER A 8 46.90 -31.39 -13.30
N PHE A 9 46.89 -31.89 -12.06
CA PHE A 9 45.77 -32.78 -11.66
C PHE A 9 44.91 -32.28 -10.49
N ALA A 10 45.32 -31.25 -9.75
CA ALA A 10 44.55 -30.74 -8.61
C ALA A 10 43.60 -29.58 -8.96
N THR A 11 43.70 -28.98 -10.15
CA THR A 11 42.88 -27.81 -10.55
C THR A 11 41.65 -28.18 -11.38
N PHE A 12 41.54 -29.41 -11.88
CA PHE A 12 40.43 -29.82 -12.75
C PHE A 12 39.16 -30.25 -12.00
N VAL A 13 39.22 -30.47 -10.68
CA VAL A 13 38.04 -30.87 -9.89
C VAL A 13 37.25 -29.65 -9.36
N LEU A 14 37.81 -28.44 -9.42
CA LEU A 14 37.15 -27.22 -8.93
C LEU A 14 36.26 -26.51 -9.98
N VAL A 15 36.26 -26.95 -11.24
CA VAL A 15 35.50 -26.32 -12.36
C VAL A 15 34.17 -27.04 -12.63
N GLY A 16 33.75 -27.96 -11.75
CA GLY A 16 32.57 -28.82 -11.93
C GLY A 16 31.31 -28.44 -11.13
N MET A 17 31.23 -27.25 -10.56
CA MET A 17 30.00 -26.73 -9.92
C MET A 17 29.54 -25.42 -10.59
N LEU A 18 29.44 -25.41 -11.92
CA LEU A 18 28.41 -24.59 -12.54
C LEU A 18 27.07 -25.24 -12.19
N GLN A 19 26.51 -24.86 -11.04
CA GLN A 19 25.11 -25.09 -10.77
C GLN A 19 24.32 -24.41 -11.87
N SER A 20 23.78 -25.20 -12.79
CA SER A 20 22.68 -24.78 -13.65
C SER A 20 21.49 -24.50 -12.73
N VAL A 21 21.43 -23.26 -12.23
CA VAL A 21 20.20 -22.71 -11.68
C VAL A 21 19.28 -22.61 -12.89
N ALA A 22 18.36 -23.58 -13.03
CA ALA A 22 17.28 -23.47 -13.99
C ALA A 22 16.53 -22.17 -13.67
N THR A 23 16.72 -21.16 -14.50
CA THR A 23 16.05 -19.86 -14.35
C THR A 23 14.56 -20.08 -14.59
N SER A 24 13.77 -20.18 -13.50
CA SER A 24 12.30 -20.19 -13.64
C SER A 24 11.86 -18.84 -14.20
N ASN A 25 11.11 -18.82 -15.30
CA ASN A 25 10.55 -17.59 -15.88
C ASN A 25 9.47 -16.93 -14.98
N VAL A 26 9.13 -17.54 -13.85
CA VAL A 26 8.21 -17.00 -12.86
C VAL A 26 8.91 -15.92 -12.05
N ILE A 27 8.44 -14.69 -12.18
CA ILE A 27 8.98 -13.53 -11.45
C ILE A 27 8.51 -13.61 -9.98
N VAL A 28 9.44 -13.44 -9.04
CA VAL A 28 9.08 -13.28 -7.63
C VAL A 28 8.82 -11.80 -7.37
N LEU A 29 7.66 -11.51 -6.80
CA LEU A 29 7.25 -10.17 -6.38
C LEU A 29 7.13 -10.11 -4.86
N THR A 30 7.46 -8.94 -4.30
CA THR A 30 7.44 -8.59 -2.88
C THR A 30 6.64 -7.31 -2.65
N ASP A 31 6.30 -7.01 -1.40
CA ASP A 31 5.59 -5.77 -1.03
C ASP A 31 6.30 -4.51 -1.59
N SER A 32 7.63 -4.51 -1.65
CA SER A 32 8.44 -3.37 -2.10
C SER A 32 8.55 -3.21 -3.61
N ASP A 33 8.46 -4.29 -4.40
CA ASP A 33 8.68 -4.24 -5.85
C ASP A 33 7.40 -4.37 -6.68
N PHE A 34 6.30 -4.80 -6.05
CA PHE A 34 5.05 -5.11 -6.74
C PHE A 34 4.52 -3.92 -7.52
N GLU A 35 4.37 -2.76 -6.89
CA GLU A 35 3.84 -1.57 -7.58
C GLU A 35 4.81 -1.04 -8.64
N HIS A 36 6.11 -1.07 -8.37
CA HIS A 36 7.11 -0.57 -9.30
C HIS A 36 7.16 -1.42 -10.58
N LYS A 37 7.05 -2.75 -10.46
CA LYS A 37 7.10 -3.69 -11.59
C LYS A 37 5.76 -3.82 -12.29
N THR A 38 4.68 -4.01 -11.53
CA THR A 38 3.37 -4.29 -12.10
C THR A 38 2.62 -3.04 -12.49
N GLN A 39 2.84 -1.92 -11.80
CA GLN A 39 2.06 -0.68 -11.93
C GLN A 39 0.55 -0.92 -11.81
N ALA A 40 0.16 -1.93 -11.02
CA ALA A 40 -1.21 -2.42 -10.95
C ALA A 40 -2.20 -1.31 -10.53
N GLY A 41 -1.82 -0.39 -9.64
CA GLY A 41 -2.70 0.70 -9.20
C GLY A 41 -2.85 1.86 -10.20
N SER A 42 -1.80 2.20 -10.96
CA SER A 42 -1.86 3.32 -11.92
C SER A 42 -2.49 2.92 -13.25
N GLY A 43 -2.50 1.63 -13.58
CA GLY A 43 -3.00 1.12 -14.85
C GLY A 43 -2.12 1.46 -16.05
N ALA A 44 -0.96 2.09 -15.84
CA ALA A 44 0.08 2.34 -16.85
C ALA A 44 0.96 1.09 -17.10
N THR A 45 0.46 -0.09 -16.73
CA THR A 45 1.16 -1.36 -16.77
C THR A 45 1.83 -1.60 -18.12
N THR A 46 3.15 -1.82 -18.11
CA THR A 46 3.96 -2.13 -19.32
C THR A 46 3.58 -3.46 -19.99
N GLY A 47 2.64 -4.20 -19.41
CA GLY A 47 2.07 -5.44 -19.93
C GLY A 47 1.12 -6.06 -18.90
N ASP A 48 0.37 -7.07 -19.31
CA ASP A 48 -0.51 -7.80 -18.40
C ASP A 48 0.32 -8.69 -17.44
N TRP A 49 -0.23 -8.94 -16.24
CA TRP A 49 0.42 -9.78 -15.22
C TRP A 49 -0.50 -10.88 -14.72
N LEU A 50 -0.04 -12.13 -14.76
CA LEU A 50 -0.68 -13.25 -14.08
C LEU A 50 0.10 -13.55 -12.80
N VAL A 51 -0.53 -13.33 -11.64
CA VAL A 51 0.14 -13.43 -10.32
C VAL A 51 -0.50 -14.51 -9.47
N GLU A 52 0.31 -15.45 -8.98
CA GLU A 52 -0.07 -16.45 -7.99
C GLU A 52 0.27 -15.95 -6.57
N PHE A 53 -0.74 -15.82 -5.72
CA PHE A 53 -0.57 -15.63 -4.29
C PHE A 53 -0.57 -16.99 -3.60
N TYR A 54 0.55 -17.33 -2.97
CA TYR A 54 0.78 -18.65 -2.38
C TYR A 54 1.33 -18.57 -0.96
N ALA A 55 1.42 -19.73 -0.32
CA ALA A 55 2.15 -19.95 0.92
C ALA A 55 3.05 -21.19 0.80
N PRO A 56 4.27 -21.19 1.36
CA PRO A 56 5.28 -22.21 1.09
C PRO A 56 4.93 -23.57 1.70
N TRP A 57 4.08 -23.59 2.73
CA TRP A 57 3.58 -24.80 3.38
C TRP A 57 2.32 -25.37 2.71
N CYS A 58 1.70 -24.67 1.76
CA CYS A 58 0.46 -25.11 1.13
C CYS A 58 0.70 -26.24 0.11
N GLY A 59 0.10 -27.42 0.37
CA GLY A 59 0.23 -28.57 -0.52
C GLY A 59 -0.35 -28.35 -1.93
N HIS A 60 -1.42 -27.56 -2.07
CA HIS A 60 -1.99 -27.23 -3.38
C HIS A 60 -1.10 -26.29 -4.19
N CYS A 61 -0.39 -25.37 -3.54
CA CYS A 61 0.59 -24.49 -4.18
C CYS A 61 1.78 -25.29 -4.72
N LYS A 62 2.32 -26.22 -3.92
CA LYS A 62 3.43 -27.09 -4.35
C LYS A 62 3.08 -27.92 -5.59
N LYS A 63 1.83 -28.37 -5.72
CA LYS A 63 1.36 -29.09 -6.91
C LYS A 63 1.21 -28.17 -8.13
N LEU A 64 0.89 -26.90 -7.92
CA LEU A 64 0.74 -25.90 -8.98
C LEU A 64 2.08 -25.40 -9.50
N THR A 65 3.12 -25.33 -8.66
CA THR A 65 4.46 -24.81 -9.03
C THR A 65 4.99 -25.32 -10.38
N PRO A 66 5.10 -26.64 -10.65
CA PRO A 66 5.62 -27.11 -11.93
C PRO A 66 4.72 -26.75 -13.13
N ILE A 67 3.39 -26.70 -12.93
CA ILE A 67 2.46 -26.28 -13.98
C ILE A 67 2.64 -24.78 -14.24
N TYR A 68 2.76 -23.99 -13.19
CA TYR A 68 2.90 -22.53 -13.28
C TYR A 68 4.22 -22.12 -13.96
N GLU A 69 5.29 -22.88 -13.76
CA GLU A 69 6.55 -22.70 -14.49
C GLU A 69 6.39 -22.94 -15.99
N THR A 70 5.65 -23.98 -16.39
CA THR A 70 5.35 -24.20 -17.83
C THR A 70 4.47 -23.10 -18.42
N VAL A 71 3.52 -22.57 -17.64
CA VAL A 71 2.70 -21.41 -18.06
C VAL A 71 3.58 -20.18 -18.27
N ALA A 72 4.53 -19.92 -17.36
CA ALA A 72 5.46 -18.80 -17.48
C ALA A 72 6.40 -18.94 -18.69
N GLN A 73 6.79 -20.16 -19.05
CA GLN A 73 7.55 -20.42 -20.27
C GLN A 73 6.71 -20.17 -21.53
N GLU A 74 5.47 -20.64 -21.55
CA GLU A 74 4.59 -20.49 -22.73
C GLU A 74 4.16 -19.04 -22.98
N LEU A 75 3.97 -18.26 -21.91
CA LEU A 75 3.54 -16.86 -22.00
C LEU A 75 4.71 -15.87 -22.08
N GLN A 76 5.94 -16.36 -22.15
CA GLN A 76 7.14 -15.53 -22.19
C GLN A 76 7.11 -14.60 -23.40
N GLY A 77 7.17 -13.29 -23.15
CA GLY A 77 7.13 -12.25 -24.19
C GLY A 77 5.72 -11.79 -24.58
N GLU A 78 4.66 -12.50 -24.17
CA GLU A 78 3.27 -12.06 -24.32
C GLU A 78 2.79 -11.30 -23.07
N LEU A 79 3.01 -11.88 -21.89
CA LEU A 79 2.64 -11.29 -20.60
C LEU A 79 3.54 -11.79 -19.48
N ASN A 80 3.49 -11.12 -18.33
CA ASN A 80 4.36 -11.45 -17.21
C ASN A 80 3.68 -12.45 -16.27
N VAL A 81 4.41 -13.51 -15.89
CA VAL A 81 3.92 -14.49 -14.91
C VAL A 81 4.74 -14.37 -13.64
N ALA A 82 4.06 -14.17 -12.51
CA ALA A 82 4.69 -13.91 -11.23
C ALA A 82 4.06 -14.67 -10.07
N LYS A 83 4.77 -14.73 -8.95
CA LYS A 83 4.30 -15.30 -7.68
C LYS A 83 4.65 -14.40 -6.50
N VAL A 84 3.79 -14.40 -5.49
CA VAL A 84 3.93 -13.64 -4.24
C VAL A 84 3.73 -14.60 -3.07
N ASP A 85 4.71 -14.67 -2.18
CA ASP A 85 4.57 -15.36 -0.90
C ASP A 85 3.86 -14.45 0.10
N VAL A 86 2.59 -14.74 0.40
CA VAL A 86 1.79 -13.92 1.31
C VAL A 86 2.22 -14.08 2.77
N THR A 87 3.01 -15.11 3.11
CA THR A 87 3.51 -15.29 4.48
C THR A 87 4.61 -14.28 4.84
N GLU A 88 5.38 -13.85 3.85
CA GLU A 88 6.38 -12.79 3.99
C GLU A 88 5.83 -11.41 3.54
N ASN A 89 4.84 -11.41 2.65
CA ASN A 89 4.27 -10.21 2.02
C ASN A 89 2.78 -10.02 2.41
N ALA A 90 2.56 -9.82 3.71
CA ALA A 90 1.22 -9.79 4.29
C ALA A 90 0.41 -8.55 3.86
N GLU A 91 1.08 -7.45 3.48
CA GLU A 91 0.40 -6.23 3.03
C GLU A 91 -0.31 -6.45 1.69
N LEU A 92 0.37 -7.07 0.72
CA LEU A 92 -0.24 -7.49 -0.54
C LEU A 92 -1.41 -8.47 -0.31
N GLY A 93 -1.26 -9.41 0.63
CA GLY A 93 -2.34 -10.32 1.01
C GLY A 93 -3.60 -9.61 1.50
N LYS A 94 -3.43 -8.60 2.37
CA LYS A 94 -4.55 -7.76 2.86
C LYS A 94 -5.16 -6.92 1.74
N ARG A 95 -4.31 -6.26 0.94
CA ARG A 95 -4.73 -5.36 -0.13
C ARG A 95 -5.59 -6.04 -1.19
N PHE A 96 -5.25 -7.27 -1.57
CA PHE A 96 -6.02 -8.07 -2.53
C PHE A 96 -7.01 -9.05 -1.87
N ASN A 97 -7.24 -8.92 -0.55
CA ASN A 97 -8.18 -9.74 0.21
C ASN A 97 -7.98 -11.25 -0.03
N ILE A 98 -6.72 -11.70 0.03
CA ILE A 98 -6.34 -13.10 -0.16
C ILE A 98 -6.73 -13.90 1.09
N ARG A 99 -7.75 -14.74 0.96
CA ARG A 99 -8.28 -15.57 2.07
C ARG A 99 -7.86 -17.04 2.01
N GLY A 100 -7.19 -17.45 0.94
CA GLY A 100 -6.80 -18.85 0.74
C GLY A 100 -5.81 -19.01 -0.40
N PHE A 101 -5.19 -20.18 -0.44
CA PHE A 101 -4.09 -20.47 -1.37
C PHE A 101 -4.36 -21.73 -2.22
N PRO A 102 -3.87 -21.77 -3.47
CA PRO A 102 -3.38 -20.64 -4.24
C PRO A 102 -4.53 -19.77 -4.75
N THR A 103 -4.35 -18.45 -4.71
CA THR A 103 -5.24 -17.49 -5.38
C THR A 103 -4.50 -16.89 -6.57
N ILE A 104 -5.10 -16.94 -7.75
CA ILE A 104 -4.49 -16.44 -8.99
C ILE A 104 -5.28 -15.21 -9.44
N LEU A 105 -4.57 -14.10 -9.63
CA LEU A 105 -5.13 -12.83 -10.06
C LEU A 105 -4.45 -12.40 -11.35
N HIS A 106 -5.24 -11.90 -12.30
CA HIS A 106 -4.73 -11.31 -13.53
C HIS A 106 -4.90 -9.79 -13.46
N PHE A 107 -3.84 -9.04 -13.74
CA PHE A 107 -3.81 -7.59 -13.72
C PHE A 107 -3.68 -7.07 -15.13
N SER A 108 -4.62 -6.21 -15.53
CA SER A 108 -4.65 -5.58 -16.84
C SER A 108 -5.32 -4.22 -16.75
N HIS A 109 -4.65 -3.17 -17.24
CA HIS A 109 -5.17 -1.80 -17.33
C HIS A 109 -5.80 -1.28 -16.02
N GLY A 110 -5.13 -1.45 -14.88
CA GLY A 110 -5.58 -0.94 -13.58
C GLY A 110 -6.73 -1.76 -12.95
N LYS A 111 -7.09 -2.87 -13.57
CA LYS A 111 -8.10 -3.81 -13.07
C LYS A 111 -7.46 -5.14 -12.71
N VAL A 112 -8.08 -5.80 -11.75
CA VAL A 112 -7.74 -7.14 -11.31
C VAL A 112 -8.90 -8.10 -11.57
N TYR A 113 -8.58 -9.27 -12.12
CA TYR A 113 -9.53 -10.30 -12.51
C TYR A 113 -9.18 -11.59 -11.77
N LYS A 114 -10.13 -12.08 -10.97
CA LYS A 114 -9.91 -13.28 -10.16
C LYS A 114 -10.13 -14.55 -10.98
N TYR A 115 -9.13 -15.42 -10.99
CA TYR A 115 -9.26 -16.73 -11.63
C TYR A 115 -9.97 -17.73 -10.71
N ALA A 116 -10.98 -18.44 -11.25
CA ALA A 116 -11.73 -19.47 -10.54
C ALA A 116 -11.84 -20.81 -11.29
N GLY A 117 -11.12 -20.95 -12.42
CA GLY A 117 -11.15 -22.14 -13.25
C GLY A 117 -10.23 -23.28 -12.76
N LYS A 118 -10.08 -24.29 -13.61
CA LYS A 118 -9.19 -25.43 -13.36
C LYS A 118 -7.73 -25.00 -13.42
N ARG A 119 -6.87 -25.55 -12.56
CA ARG A 119 -5.46 -25.16 -12.49
C ARG A 119 -4.57 -26.00 -13.43
N THR A 120 -5.01 -26.18 -14.67
CA THR A 120 -4.22 -26.81 -15.73
C THR A 120 -3.45 -25.76 -16.51
N LYS A 121 -2.40 -26.17 -17.22
CA LYS A 121 -1.62 -25.26 -18.06
C LYS A 121 -2.51 -24.54 -19.08
N ASP A 122 -3.30 -25.30 -19.83
CA ASP A 122 -4.09 -24.79 -20.94
C ASP A 122 -5.18 -23.81 -20.46
N ASP A 123 -5.85 -24.12 -19.35
CA ASP A 123 -6.86 -23.24 -18.78
C ASP A 123 -6.26 -21.91 -18.27
N LEU A 124 -5.08 -21.95 -17.64
CA LEU A 124 -4.38 -20.75 -17.16
C LEU A 124 -3.90 -19.88 -18.31
N VAL A 125 -3.32 -20.48 -19.36
CA VAL A 125 -2.89 -19.78 -20.58
C VAL A 125 -4.08 -19.15 -21.30
N ALA A 126 -5.18 -19.90 -21.48
CA ALA A 126 -6.39 -19.40 -22.10
C ALA A 126 -7.00 -18.23 -21.31
N PHE A 127 -6.99 -18.34 -19.97
CA PHE A 127 -7.43 -17.25 -19.11
C PHE A 127 -6.58 -16.00 -19.26
N ALA A 128 -5.26 -16.16 -19.21
CA ALA A 128 -4.32 -15.04 -19.27
C ALA A 128 -4.36 -14.30 -20.62
N ARG A 129 -4.56 -15.02 -21.74
CA ARG A 129 -4.65 -14.41 -23.08
C ARG A 129 -5.96 -13.66 -23.34
N ALA A 130 -7.08 -14.22 -22.89
CA ALA A 130 -8.40 -13.65 -23.21
C ALA A 130 -9.49 -13.92 -22.17
N GLY A 131 -9.43 -15.04 -21.45
CA GLY A 131 -10.50 -15.44 -20.54
C GLY A 131 -10.76 -14.45 -19.39
N PHE A 132 -9.76 -13.66 -18.99
CA PHE A 132 -9.92 -12.63 -17.95
C PHE A 132 -10.99 -11.59 -18.30
N LYS A 133 -11.21 -11.31 -19.59
CA LYS A 133 -12.22 -10.35 -20.06
C LYS A 133 -13.66 -10.79 -19.77
N ASN A 134 -13.87 -12.09 -19.52
CA ASN A 134 -15.18 -12.66 -19.21
C ASN A 134 -15.48 -12.65 -17.70
N VAL A 135 -14.55 -12.21 -16.85
CA VAL A 135 -14.69 -12.11 -15.41
C VAL A 135 -14.90 -10.64 -15.02
N PRO A 136 -15.75 -10.33 -14.02
CA PRO A 136 -15.84 -8.97 -13.51
C PRO A 136 -14.48 -8.49 -13.01
N GLY A 137 -13.97 -7.42 -13.61
CA GLY A 137 -12.73 -6.77 -13.19
C GLY A 137 -12.99 -5.80 -12.04
N GLU A 138 -12.27 -5.97 -10.94
CA GLU A 138 -12.27 -5.06 -9.81
C GLU A 138 -11.19 -3.99 -10.02
N THR A 139 -11.41 -2.74 -9.61
CA THR A 139 -10.38 -1.71 -9.69
C THR A 139 -9.29 -2.00 -8.67
N VAL A 140 -8.02 -1.97 -9.08
CA VAL A 140 -6.92 -2.15 -8.14
C VAL A 140 -6.89 -0.94 -7.21
N SER A 141 -7.21 -1.15 -5.93
CA SER A 141 -6.96 -0.12 -4.92
C SER A 141 -5.47 0.14 -4.91
N THR A 142 -5.03 1.30 -5.38
CA THR A 142 -3.65 1.75 -5.21
C THR A 142 -3.29 1.61 -3.73
N ALA A 143 -2.08 1.13 -3.42
CA ALA A 143 -1.59 1.17 -2.04
C ALA A 143 -1.77 2.62 -1.54
N PRO A 144 -2.25 2.86 -0.30
CA PRO A 144 -2.49 4.20 0.19
C PRO A 144 -1.21 5.01 0.03
N SER A 145 -1.25 5.94 -0.90
CA SER A 145 -0.11 6.76 -1.22
C SER A 145 0.09 7.77 -0.09
N ILE A 146 1.25 8.41 -0.01
CA ILE A 146 1.53 9.45 1.01
C ILE A 146 0.43 10.53 1.03
N VAL A 147 -0.26 10.73 -0.09
CA VAL A 147 -1.40 11.64 -0.20
C VAL A 147 -2.61 11.13 0.60
N ASP A 148 -2.90 9.83 0.59
CA ASP A 148 -3.98 9.22 1.39
C ASP A 148 -3.65 9.25 2.90
N PHE A 149 -2.38 9.06 3.27
CA PHE A 149 -1.92 9.27 4.64
C PHE A 149 -2.01 10.75 5.06
N ALA A 150 -1.68 11.69 4.17
CA ALA A 150 -1.84 13.12 4.40
C ALA A 150 -3.33 13.49 4.53
N PHE A 151 -4.21 12.90 3.73
CA PHE A 151 -5.66 13.09 3.84
C PHE A 151 -6.24 12.46 5.11
N GLN A 152 -5.71 11.33 5.59
CA GLN A 152 -6.09 10.74 6.88
C GLN A 152 -5.77 11.67 8.07
N GLN A 153 -4.55 12.22 8.11
CA GLN A 153 -4.16 13.20 9.14
C GLN A 153 -5.06 14.44 9.11
N VAL A 154 -5.44 14.92 7.91
CA VAL A 154 -6.35 16.07 7.76
C VAL A 154 -7.77 15.73 8.22
N GLN A 155 -8.27 14.53 7.98
CA GLN A 155 -9.63 14.12 8.40
C GLN A 155 -9.76 13.92 9.91
N ASP A 156 -8.74 13.41 10.59
CA ASP A 156 -8.74 13.31 12.05
C ASP A 156 -8.64 14.70 12.70
N VAL A 157 -7.79 15.59 12.16
CA VAL A 157 -7.73 17.00 12.60
C VAL A 157 -9.06 17.72 12.38
N GLN A 158 -9.74 17.49 11.26
CA GLN A 158 -11.08 18.05 10.99
C GLN A 158 -12.13 17.51 11.96
N ARG A 159 -12.12 16.21 12.27
CA ARG A 159 -13.08 15.59 13.20
C ARG A 159 -12.87 16.08 14.64
N ASP A 160 -11.62 16.22 15.06
CA ASP A 160 -11.27 16.78 16.36
C ASP A 160 -11.63 18.25 16.44
N PHE A 161 -11.46 19.02 15.35
CA PHE A 161 -11.86 20.41 15.30
C PHE A 161 -13.39 20.58 15.35
N VAL A 162 -14.15 19.78 14.60
CA VAL A 162 -15.62 19.80 14.66
C VAL A 162 -16.11 19.33 16.03
N THR A 163 -15.47 18.33 16.63
CA THR A 163 -15.80 17.88 18.00
C THR A 163 -15.47 18.97 19.01
N LEU A 164 -14.33 19.64 18.90
CA LEU A 164 -13.99 20.78 19.74
C LEU A 164 -15.02 21.90 19.59
N LEU A 165 -15.43 22.26 18.37
CA LEU A 165 -16.43 23.29 18.13
C LEU A 165 -17.84 22.88 18.56
N ALA A 166 -18.22 21.61 18.38
CA ALA A 166 -19.54 21.08 18.74
C ALA A 166 -19.68 20.88 20.26
N THR A 167 -18.63 20.43 20.95
CA THR A 167 -18.63 20.20 22.41
C THR A 167 -18.43 21.51 23.18
N LYS A 168 -17.85 22.56 22.55
CA LYS A 168 -17.58 23.85 23.20
C LYS A 168 -18.41 25.03 22.69
N LYS A 169 -19.73 24.87 22.50
CA LYS A 169 -20.61 26.05 22.69
C LYS A 169 -20.41 26.66 24.08
N ASN A 170 -20.16 25.83 25.11
CA ASN A 170 -19.99 26.27 26.49
C ASN A 170 -18.61 26.88 26.81
N VAL A 171 -17.52 26.50 26.12
CA VAL A 171 -16.21 27.13 26.36
C VAL A 171 -15.97 28.35 25.49
N LEU A 172 -16.55 28.41 24.28
CA LEU A 172 -16.56 29.67 23.55
C LEU A 172 -17.39 30.74 24.30
N LEU A 173 -18.50 30.35 24.93
CA LEU A 173 -19.23 31.22 25.87
C LEU A 173 -18.38 31.59 27.10
N GLY A 174 -17.64 30.63 27.66
CA GLY A 174 -16.82 30.83 28.86
C GLY A 174 -15.62 31.76 28.64
N THR A 175 -14.99 31.73 27.47
CA THR A 175 -13.91 32.68 27.15
C THR A 175 -14.45 34.06 26.80
N PHE A 176 -15.63 34.16 26.18
CA PHE A 176 -16.29 35.45 25.94
C PHE A 176 -16.77 36.11 27.24
N SER A 177 -17.38 35.35 28.16
CA SER A 177 -17.82 35.87 29.45
C SER A 177 -16.64 36.20 30.37
N GLY A 178 -15.62 35.34 30.39
CA GLY A 178 -14.39 35.55 31.15
C GLY A 178 -13.59 36.76 30.65
N GLY A 179 -13.45 36.90 29.32
CA GLY A 179 -12.80 38.04 28.69
C GLY A 179 -13.57 39.34 28.89
N LEU A 180 -14.91 39.31 28.79
CA LEU A 180 -15.76 40.48 29.04
C LEU A 180 -15.75 40.90 30.51
N MET A 181 -15.74 39.96 31.46
CA MET A 181 -15.65 40.25 32.89
C MET A 181 -14.27 40.78 33.28
N LEU A 182 -13.20 40.20 32.76
CA LEU A 182 -11.84 40.72 32.98
C LEU A 182 -11.68 42.11 32.35
N GLY A 183 -12.25 42.33 31.17
CA GLY A 183 -12.29 43.63 30.50
C GLY A 183 -13.08 44.69 31.28
N LEU A 184 -14.24 44.34 31.84
CA LEU A 184 -15.03 45.22 32.71
C LEU A 184 -14.31 45.51 34.04
N LEU A 185 -13.63 44.52 34.63
CA LEU A 185 -12.84 44.70 35.85
C LEU A 185 -11.64 45.63 35.62
N LEU A 186 -10.87 45.41 34.55
CA LEU A 186 -9.77 46.30 34.17
C LEU A 186 -10.28 47.69 33.75
N GLY A 187 -11.44 47.75 33.09
CA GLY A 187 -12.13 48.99 32.75
C GLY A 187 -12.60 49.78 33.98
N CYS A 188 -13.08 49.11 35.03
CA CYS A 188 -13.44 49.74 36.31
C CYS A 188 -12.19 50.20 37.09
N LEU A 189 -11.10 49.43 37.05
CA LEU A 189 -9.82 49.84 37.64
C LEU A 189 -9.24 51.09 36.95
N CYS A 190 -9.40 51.21 35.63
CA CYS A 190 -9.02 52.41 34.89
C CYS A 190 -10.05 53.56 35.01
N GLY A 191 -11.35 53.26 35.16
CA GLY A 191 -12.43 54.24 35.29
C GLY A 191 -12.50 54.91 36.67
N CYS A 192 -11.99 54.26 37.72
CA CYS A 192 -11.76 54.92 39.00
C CYS A 192 -10.63 55.95 38.94
N CYS A 193 -9.71 55.86 37.98
CA CYS A 193 -8.65 56.86 37.79
C CYS A 193 -9.11 58.11 37.02
N THR A 194 -10.29 58.11 36.39
CA THR A 194 -10.85 59.30 35.71
C THR A 194 -12.05 59.92 36.41
N ARG A 195 -12.43 59.45 37.61
CA ARG A 195 -13.35 60.17 38.51
C ARG A 195 -12.60 61.12 39.44
N SER A 196 -11.75 61.96 38.85
CA SER A 196 -11.28 63.19 39.49
C SER A 196 -11.85 64.39 38.71
N ASN A 197 -12.53 65.27 39.45
CA ASN A 197 -13.10 66.56 39.06
C ASN A 197 -14.35 66.59 38.16
N LYS A 198 -15.52 66.81 38.78
CA LYS A 198 -16.49 67.83 38.32
C LYS A 198 -17.42 68.30 39.45
N ALA A 199 -16.97 69.40 40.07
CA ALA A 199 -17.71 70.57 40.52
C ALA A 199 -19.18 70.42 40.96
N THR A 200 -19.39 70.70 42.25
CA THR A 200 -20.63 71.26 42.79
C THR A 200 -21.00 72.56 42.06
N LYS A 201 -22.08 72.54 41.26
CA LYS A 201 -22.85 73.74 40.93
C LYS A 201 -24.22 73.61 41.58
N ALA A 202 -24.31 74.05 42.83
CA ALA A 202 -25.57 74.31 43.50
C ALA A 202 -26.18 75.62 42.97
N LYS A 203 -27.50 75.60 42.91
CA LYS A 203 -28.39 76.46 42.14
C LYS A 203 -28.66 77.78 42.86
N LYS A 204 -28.73 78.83 42.07
CA LYS A 204 -29.10 80.21 42.40
C LYS A 204 -30.59 80.28 42.77
N GLU A 205 -30.89 80.77 43.97
CA GLU A 205 -31.96 81.73 44.27
C GLU A 205 -31.39 82.79 45.22
#